data_AF-A0A1B8Y207-F1
#
_entry.id   AF-A0A1B8Y207-F1
#
_cell.length_a   1.000
_cell.length_b   1.000
_cell.length_c   1.000
_cell.angle_alpha   90.00
_cell.angle_beta   90.00
_cell.angle_gamma   90.00
#
_symmetry.space_group_name_H-M   'P 1'
#
loop_
_entity.id
_entity.type
_entity.pdbx_description
1 polymer ?
#
loop_
_entity_poly.entity_id
_entity_poly.type
_entity_poly.pdbx_seq_one_letter_code
_entity_poly.pdbx_strand_id
1 'polypeptide(L)'
;MYEMATGELPFPHSGSLFRQRFMIKMRTPNYPQYMSEEMLDLLPKLLENDETQRLGLNGNIREHAFYSTINWEDLENRRLTPPFQPGMPSADDLHEYQPAFSPQCSNEETNWKNFSYVDPSWNWQE
;
A
#
# COMPACT_ATOMS: atom_id res chain seq x y z
N MET A 1 1.95 4.11 -4.63
CA MET A 1 1.82 4.57 -6.03
C MET A 1 3.12 5.16 -6.54
N TYR A 2 3.56 6.32 -6.03
CA TYR A 2 4.82 6.96 -6.46
C TYR A 2 6.02 5.99 -6.42
N GLU A 3 6.22 5.29 -5.30
CA GLU A 3 7.32 4.35 -5.13
C GLU A 3 7.25 3.16 -6.09
N MET A 4 6.06 2.64 -6.39
CA MET A 4 5.91 1.58 -7.39
C MET A 4 6.26 2.09 -8.81
N ALA A 5 6.02 3.37 -9.10
CA ALA A 5 6.29 3.98 -10.39
C ALA A 5 7.76 4.41 -10.56
N THR A 6 8.48 4.64 -9.47
CA THR A 6 9.83 5.24 -9.49
C THR A 6 10.92 4.41 -8.81
N GLY A 7 10.55 3.49 -7.93
CA GLY A 7 11.46 2.81 -7.01
C GLY A 7 11.92 3.67 -5.83
N GLU A 8 11.42 4.91 -5.69
CA GLU A 8 11.87 5.86 -4.68
C GLU A 8 10.72 6.43 -3.85
N LEU A 9 11.04 6.96 -2.67
CA LEU A 9 10.05 7.67 -1.85
C LEU A 9 9.82 9.08 -2.40
N PRO A 10 8.56 9.57 -2.47
CA PRO A 10 8.27 10.95 -2.87
C PRO A 10 8.88 11.99 -1.91
N PHE A 11 9.05 11.61 -0.64
CA PHE A 11 9.68 12.40 0.41
C PHE A 11 10.69 11.52 1.17
N PRO A 12 11.95 11.44 0.71
CA PRO A 12 12.97 10.63 1.37
C PRO A 12 13.19 11.02 2.83
N HIS A 13 13.63 10.07 3.65
CA HIS A 13 13.90 10.32 5.07
C HIS A 13 14.99 11.39 5.24
N SER A 14 14.71 12.40 6.06
CA SER A 14 15.57 13.60 6.20
C SER A 14 16.07 13.84 7.62
N GLY A 15 16.46 12.78 8.31
CA GLY A 15 17.03 12.84 9.65
C GLY A 15 15.95 13.06 10.71
N SER A 16 15.80 14.29 11.21
CA SER A 16 14.84 14.54 12.29
C SER A 16 13.39 14.49 11.81
N LEU A 17 12.49 14.07 12.69
CA LEU A 17 11.03 14.10 12.43
C LEU A 17 10.54 15.49 12.02
N PHE A 18 11.13 16.55 12.58
CA PHE A 18 10.80 17.92 12.19
C PHE A 18 11.12 18.19 10.72
N ARG A 19 12.32 17.83 10.26
CA ARG A 19 12.71 17.96 8.86
C ARG A 19 11.83 17.11 7.94
N GLN A 20 11.50 15.89 8.36
CA GLN A 20 10.62 15.03 7.58
C GLN A 20 9.23 15.65 7.40
N ARG A 21 8.63 16.15 8.49
CA ARG A 21 7.33 16.83 8.44
C ARG A 21 7.39 18.09 7.59
N PHE A 22 8.46 18.86 7.70
CA PHE A 22 8.68 20.04 6.87
C PHE A 22 8.76 19.67 5.39
N MET A 23 9.50 18.61 5.03
CA MET A 23 9.60 18.13 3.65
C MET A 23 8.25 17.72 3.07
N ILE A 24 7.46 16.92 3.81
CA ILE A 24 6.13 16.50 3.38
C ILE A 24 5.21 17.70 3.16
N LYS A 25 5.30 18.72 4.02
CA LYS A 25 4.40 19.88 3.95
C LYS A 25 4.78 20.90 2.89
N MET A 26 6.07 21.13 2.67
CA MET A 26 6.54 22.31 1.93
C MET A 26 7.15 21.96 0.59
N ARG A 27 7.58 20.72 0.39
CA ARG A 27 8.26 20.32 -0.84
C ARG A 27 7.26 19.66 -1.79
N THR A 28 7.41 19.93 -3.07
CA THR A 28 6.73 19.16 -4.12
C THR A 28 7.61 17.95 -4.49
N PRO A 29 7.05 16.73 -4.60
CA PRO A 29 7.76 15.59 -5.14
C PRO A 29 8.27 15.85 -6.57
N ASN A 30 9.33 15.16 -6.96
CA ASN A 30 9.79 15.18 -8.36
C ASN A 30 8.89 14.25 -9.19
N TYR A 31 8.38 14.69 -10.33
CA TYR A 31 7.60 13.84 -11.22
C TYR A 31 8.38 13.60 -12.52
N PRO A 32 9.14 12.49 -12.62
CA PRO A 32 9.90 12.15 -13.81
C PRO A 32 9.09 12.13 -15.11
N GLN A 33 9.68 12.64 -16.18
CA GLN A 33 9.06 12.76 -17.51
C GLN A 33 8.77 11.41 -18.19
N TYR A 34 9.36 10.31 -17.73
CA TYR A 34 9.10 8.98 -18.29
C TYR A 34 7.76 8.39 -17.82
N MET A 35 7.08 9.03 -16.87
CA MET A 35 5.74 8.61 -16.44
C MET A 35 4.71 8.86 -17.53
N SER A 36 3.64 8.06 -17.55
CA SER A 36 2.49 8.34 -18.42
C SER A 36 1.79 9.64 -18.00
N GLU A 37 1.09 10.27 -18.94
CA GLU A 37 0.34 11.51 -18.67
C GLU A 37 -0.68 11.33 -17.55
N GLU A 38 -1.34 10.17 -17.50
CA GLU A 38 -2.33 9.85 -16.47
C GLU A 38 -1.69 9.69 -15.09
N MET A 39 -0.46 9.19 -15.01
CA MET A 39 0.29 9.11 -13.75
C MET A 39 0.76 10.49 -13.29
N LEU A 40 1.21 11.33 -14.22
CA LEU A 40 1.61 12.73 -13.95
C LEU A 40 0.43 13.58 -13.48
N ASP A 41 -0.80 13.25 -13.89
CA ASP A 41 -2.03 13.89 -13.40
C ASP A 41 -2.53 13.28 -12.07
N LEU A 42 -2.42 11.96 -11.90
CA LEU A 42 -2.89 11.24 -10.70
C LEU A 42 -2.08 11.59 -9.44
N LEU A 43 -0.74 11.51 -9.52
CA LEU A 43 0.11 11.58 -8.34
C LEU A 43 0.02 12.92 -7.59
N PRO A 44 -0.01 14.09 -8.26
CA PRO A 44 -0.23 15.36 -7.57
C PRO A 44 -1.57 15.42 -6.85
N LYS A 45 -2.66 14.91 -7.45
CA LYS A 45 -3.99 14.91 -6.84
C LYS A 45 -4.08 14.02 -5.59
N LEU A 46 -3.35 12.90 -5.59
CA LEU A 46 -3.24 12.03 -4.41
C LEU A 46 -2.33 12.62 -3.32
N LEU A 47 -1.27 13.33 -3.71
CA LEU A 47 -0.30 13.94 -2.81
C LEU A 47 -0.63 15.40 -2.47
N GLU A 48 -1.88 15.83 -2.71
CA GLU A 48 -2.38 17.15 -2.35
C GLU A 48 -2.33 17.35 -0.83
N ASN A 49 -1.80 18.50 -0.42
CA ASN A 49 -1.55 18.82 0.97
C ASN A 49 -2.86 19.17 1.68
N ASP A 50 -3.71 19.94 1.02
CA ASP A 50 -5.07 20.23 1.50
C ASP A 50 -5.94 18.98 1.36
N GLU A 51 -6.32 18.39 2.50
CA GLU A 51 -7.16 17.20 2.54
C GLU A 51 -8.52 17.40 1.84
N THR A 52 -9.05 18.63 1.83
CA THR A 52 -10.34 18.92 1.19
C THR A 52 -10.26 18.95 -0.33
N GLN A 53 -9.05 19.09 -0.89
CA GLN A 53 -8.80 19.05 -2.34
C GLN A 53 -8.22 17.70 -2.79
N ARG A 54 -7.83 16.84 -1.84
CA ARG A 54 -7.22 15.54 -2.14
C ARG A 54 -8.20 14.60 -2.81
N LEU A 55 -7.78 14.00 -3.92
CA LEU A 55 -8.56 12.98 -4.62
C LEU A 55 -8.88 11.80 -3.69
N GLY A 56 -10.14 11.36 -3.71
CA GLY A 56 -10.68 10.34 -2.80
C GLY A 56 -11.48 10.93 -1.63
N LEU A 57 -11.16 12.16 -1.20
CA LEU A 57 -12.06 12.98 -0.38
C LEU A 57 -12.88 13.91 -1.27
N ASN A 58 -12.21 14.53 -2.25
CA ASN A 58 -12.85 15.32 -3.30
C ASN A 58 -12.81 14.55 -4.62
N GLY A 59 -13.92 13.89 -4.95
CA GLY A 59 -14.06 13.06 -6.15
C GLY A 59 -13.68 11.59 -5.94
N ASN A 60 -14.00 10.78 -6.94
CA ASN A 60 -13.84 9.33 -6.89
C ASN A 60 -12.55 8.87 -7.58
N ILE A 61 -11.65 8.24 -6.82
CA ILE A 61 -10.38 7.71 -7.36
C ILE A 61 -10.62 6.71 -8.50
N ARG A 62 -11.73 5.96 -8.46
CA ARG A 62 -12.05 4.92 -9.45
C ARG A 62 -12.32 5.45 -10.85
N GLU A 63 -12.68 6.72 -10.95
CA GLU A 63 -13.02 7.40 -12.20
C GLU A 63 -11.82 8.10 -12.85
N HIS A 64 -10.66 8.09 -12.20
CA HIS A 64 -9.45 8.70 -12.76
C HIS A 64 -8.99 7.98 -14.02
N ALA A 65 -8.53 8.71 -15.04
CA ALA A 65 -8.10 8.17 -16.34
C ALA A 65 -7.02 7.07 -16.23
N PHE A 66 -6.14 7.18 -15.22
CA PHE A 66 -5.14 6.16 -14.90
C PHE A 66 -5.74 4.76 -14.68
N TYR A 67 -6.98 4.67 -14.15
CA TYR A 67 -7.68 3.41 -13.90
C TYR A 67 -8.75 3.09 -14.95
N SER A 68 -8.77 3.81 -16.08
CA SER A 68 -9.81 3.67 -17.12
C SER A 68 -9.92 2.26 -17.71
N THR A 69 -8.84 1.47 -17.67
CA THR A 69 -8.81 0.09 -18.16
C THR A 69 -9.30 -0.94 -17.14
N ILE A 70 -9.58 -0.53 -15.90
CA ILE A 70 -9.99 -1.45 -14.82
C ILE A 70 -11.52 -1.56 -14.82
N ASN A 71 -12.02 -2.78 -15.03
CA ASN A 71 -13.37 -3.13 -14.60
C ASN A 71 -13.36 -3.39 -13.09
N TRP A 72 -13.95 -2.48 -12.32
CA TRP A 72 -13.97 -2.56 -10.86
C TRP A 72 -14.79 -3.75 -10.33
N GLU A 73 -15.86 -4.13 -11.03
CA GLU A 73 -16.67 -5.29 -10.65
C GLU A 73 -15.89 -6.60 -10.83
N ASP A 74 -15.17 -6.73 -11.94
CA ASP A 74 -14.30 -7.90 -12.18
C ASP A 74 -13.13 -7.95 -11.21
N LEU A 75 -12.55 -6.78 -10.86
CA LEU A 75 -11.48 -6.69 -9.87
C LEU A 75 -11.95 -7.17 -8.49
N GLU A 76 -13.09 -6.66 -8.01
CA GLU A 76 -13.67 -7.03 -6.70
C GLU A 76 -14.04 -8.51 -6.63
N ASN A 77 -14.54 -9.08 -7.73
CA ASN A 77 -14.87 -10.50 -7.83
C ASN A 77 -13.68 -11.39 -8.21
N ARG A 78 -12.44 -10.86 -8.20
CA ARG A 78 -11.20 -11.57 -8.50
C ARG A 78 -11.20 -12.27 -9.87
N ARG A 79 -11.92 -11.72 -10.85
CA ARG A 79 -12.01 -12.24 -12.22
C ARG A 79 -10.86 -11.75 -13.12
N LEU A 80 -10.17 -10.68 -12.72
CA LEU A 80 -8.99 -10.18 -13.43
C LEU A 80 -7.76 -11.01 -13.12
N THR A 81 -7.00 -11.37 -14.15
CA THR A 81 -5.70 -12.04 -13.97
C THR A 81 -4.67 -11.03 -13.44
N PRO A 82 -3.96 -11.31 -12.34
CA PRO A 82 -2.93 -10.41 -11.84
C PRO A 82 -1.75 -10.33 -12.82
N PRO A 83 -1.14 -9.15 -13.02
CA PRO A 83 -0.05 -8.95 -13.97
C PRO A 83 1.25 -9.66 -13.55
N PHE A 84 1.39 -9.98 -12.27
CA PHE A 84 2.49 -10.77 -11.73
C PHE A 84 1.91 -11.92 -10.90
N GLN A 85 2.28 -13.15 -11.26
CA GLN A 85 1.96 -14.36 -10.51
C GLN A 85 3.28 -14.89 -9.94
N PRO A 86 3.54 -14.71 -8.63
CA PRO A 86 4.73 -15.28 -8.03
C PRO A 86 4.65 -16.81 -8.16
N GLY A 87 5.77 -17.44 -8.52
CA GLY A 87 5.86 -18.89 -8.46
C GLY A 87 5.64 -19.33 -7.02
N MET A 88 4.71 -20.26 -6.78
CA MET A 88 4.59 -20.88 -5.47
C MET A 88 5.78 -21.82 -5.28
N PRO A 89 6.68 -21.58 -4.30
CA PRO A 89 7.65 -22.59 -3.92
C PRO A 89 6.90 -23.84 -3.46
N SER A 90 7.47 -25.02 -3.70
CA SER A 90 6.95 -26.23 -3.07
C SER A 90 7.04 -26.09 -1.55
N ALA A 91 6.27 -26.90 -0.80
CA ALA A 91 6.37 -26.90 0.65
C ALA A 91 7.82 -27.17 1.13
N ASP A 92 8.59 -27.90 0.33
CA ASP A 92 10.00 -28.22 0.59
C ASP A 92 10.96 -27.06 0.24
N ASP A 93 10.56 -26.17 -0.67
CA ASP A 93 11.33 -24.98 -1.11
C ASP A 93 10.99 -23.72 -0.30
N LEU A 94 10.15 -23.84 0.74
CA LEU A 94 9.94 -22.78 1.72
C LEU A 94 11.24 -22.56 2.49
N HIS A 95 12.14 -21.75 1.93
CA HIS A 95 13.24 -21.18 2.68
C HIS A 95 12.64 -20.49 3.90
N GLU A 96 12.97 -21.00 5.09
CA GLU A 96 12.57 -20.39 6.35
C GLU A 96 12.90 -18.90 6.28
N TYR A 97 11.85 -18.09 6.14
CA TYR A 97 11.98 -16.64 6.19
C TYR A 97 12.44 -16.34 7.61
N GLN A 98 13.75 -16.21 7.82
CA GLN A 98 14.32 -15.96 9.15
C GLN A 98 13.78 -14.61 9.62
N PRO A 99 12.80 -14.58 10.53
CA PRO A 99 12.23 -13.33 10.95
C PRO A 99 13.32 -12.61 11.75
N ALA A 100 13.60 -11.35 11.43
CA ALA A 100 14.55 -10.53 12.19
C ALA A 100 14.00 -10.13 13.59
N PHE A 101 13.16 -10.97 14.19
CA PHE A 101 12.55 -10.73 15.49
C PHE A 101 13.40 -11.37 16.59
N SER A 102 13.83 -10.55 17.54
CA SER A 102 14.44 -11.05 18.79
C SER A 102 13.41 -11.84 19.58
N PRO A 103 13.73 -13.03 20.12
CA PRO A 103 12.79 -13.91 20.84
C PRO A 103 12.38 -13.40 22.23
N GLN A 104 12.54 -12.11 22.51
CA GLN A 104 12.29 -11.52 23.81
C GLN A 104 10.79 -11.23 23.96
N CYS A 105 10.00 -12.27 24.23
CA CYS A 105 8.64 -12.11 24.72
C CYS A 105 8.69 -11.75 26.21
N SER A 106 8.31 -10.52 26.55
CA SER A 106 7.97 -10.17 27.94
C SER A 106 6.69 -10.91 28.33
N ASN A 107 6.78 -11.79 29.34
CA ASN A 107 5.63 -12.52 29.90
C ASN A 107 4.74 -11.59 30.74
N GLU A 108 4.21 -10.53 30.13
CA GLU A 108 3.16 -9.73 30.75
C GLU A 108 1.81 -10.41 30.47
N GLU A 109 1.24 -11.07 31.49
CA GLU A 109 -0.12 -11.62 31.47
C GLU A 109 -1.13 -10.47 31.34
N THR A 110 -1.33 -10.03 30.11
CA THR A 110 -2.29 -9.00 29.78
C THR A 110 -3.63 -9.68 29.50
N ASN A 111 -4.60 -9.47 30.39
CA ASN A 111 -5.97 -9.98 30.24
C ASN A 111 -6.76 -9.11 29.24
N TRP A 112 -6.53 -9.33 27.94
CA TRP A 112 -7.27 -8.67 26.87
C TRP A 112 -8.66 -9.32 26.71
N LYS A 113 -9.66 -8.73 27.36
CA LYS A 113 -11.07 -9.11 27.12
C LYS A 113 -11.44 -8.86 25.66
N ASN A 114 -12.27 -9.74 25.07
CA ASN A 114 -12.72 -9.68 23.68
C ASN A 114 -11.62 -9.84 22.61
N PHE A 115 -10.47 -10.42 22.96
CA PHE A 115 -9.43 -10.77 21.99
C PHE A 115 -9.70 -12.09 21.26
N SER A 116 -10.60 -12.92 21.80
CA SER A 116 -11.03 -14.16 21.16
C SER A 116 -12.06 -13.87 20.05
N TYR A 117 -11.72 -14.23 18.81
CA TYR A 117 -12.62 -14.24 17.67
C TYR A 117 -12.27 -15.44 16.77
N VAL A 118 -13.30 -16.13 16.28
CA VAL A 118 -13.18 -17.19 15.26
C VAL A 118 -14.13 -16.84 14.13
N ASP A 119 -13.62 -16.78 12.91
CA ASP A 119 -14.42 -16.53 11.72
C ASP A 119 -15.31 -17.75 11.45
N PRO A 120 -16.66 -17.60 11.44
CA PRO A 120 -17.57 -18.71 11.17
C PRO A 120 -17.44 -19.30 9.76
N SER A 121 -16.83 -18.59 8.82
CA SER A 121 -16.57 -19.06 7.45
C SER A 121 -15.27 -19.86 7.31
N TRP A 122 -14.46 -19.94 8.37
CA TRP A 122 -13.21 -20.69 8.35
C TRP A 122 -13.47 -22.21 8.43
N ASN A 123 -13.36 -22.88 7.29
CA ASN A 123 -13.37 -24.35 7.20
C ASN A 123 -12.01 -24.84 6.71
N TRP A 124 -11.21 -25.43 7.61
CA TRP A 124 -9.88 -25.99 7.29
C TRP A 124 -9.94 -27.40 6.67
N GLN A 125 -11.10 -27.87 6.21
CA GLN A 125 -11.33 -29.26 5.77
C GLN A 125 -11.55 -29.44 4.26
N GLU A 126 -11.17 -28.47 3.42
CA GLU A 126 -11.20 -28.62 1.94
C GLU A 126 -9.80 -28.67 1.33
#